data_AF-A0A2U3PCL8-F1
#
_entry.id   AF-A0A2U3PCL8-F1
#
_cell.length_a   1.000
_cell.length_b   1.000
_cell.length_c   1.000
_cell.angle_alpha   90.00
_cell.angle_beta   90.00
_cell.angle_gamma   90.00
#
_symmetry.space_group_name_H-M   'P 1'
#
loop_
_entity.id
_entity.type
_entity.pdbx_description
1 polymer ?
#
loop_
_entity_poly.entity_id
_entity_poly.type
_entity_poly.pdbx_seq_one_letter_code
_entity_poly.pdbx_strand_id
1 'polypeptide(L)'
;MRHAKSAYPPGVADHDRPLAPRGIREAALAGDWLRANAPAIDAVLCSTATRTRQTLAETGIDAPVRYSERLYGATAGTMIDEINGVADSVNTVLVLGHEPTMSEVAIGLAGSNGTDETAAQRISEKYPTSAIAVLTVAGAWKSVELGTAALIEFHVPR
;
A
#
# COMPACT_ATOMS: atom_id res chain seq x y z
N MET A 1 1.14 -0.15 -0.66
CA MET A 1 1.45 -1.52 -1.09
C MET A 1 0.17 -2.28 -1.46
N ARG A 2 0.14 -2.93 -2.62
CA ARG A 2 -0.93 -3.91 -2.94
C ARG A 2 -0.64 -5.22 -2.22
N HIS A 3 -1.68 -5.88 -1.70
CA HIS A 3 -1.53 -7.21 -1.10
C HIS A 3 -0.76 -8.20 -2.01
N ALA A 4 -0.08 -9.15 -1.37
CA ALA A 4 0.65 -10.20 -2.06
C ALA A 4 -0.27 -11.23 -2.72
N LYS A 5 0.29 -12.10 -3.57
CA LYS A 5 -0.53 -13.04 -4.36
C LYS A 5 -1.40 -13.92 -3.46
N SER A 6 -2.71 -13.84 -3.65
CA SER A 6 -3.70 -14.68 -2.95
C SER A 6 -3.98 -16.00 -3.66
N ALA A 7 -4.38 -17.00 -2.88
CA ALA A 7 -4.90 -18.27 -3.34
C ALA A 7 -6.40 -18.19 -3.66
N TYR A 8 -6.93 -19.27 -4.24
CA TYR A 8 -8.36 -19.44 -4.57
C TYR A 8 -8.84 -20.85 -4.13
N PRO A 9 -8.83 -21.15 -2.82
CA PRO A 9 -9.38 -22.41 -2.32
C PRO A 9 -10.90 -22.50 -2.61
N PRO A 10 -11.44 -23.67 -3.00
CA PRO A 10 -12.87 -23.85 -3.22
C PRO A 10 -13.69 -23.55 -1.97
N GLY A 11 -14.82 -22.85 -2.14
CA GLY A 11 -15.78 -22.58 -1.06
C GLY A 11 -15.39 -21.46 -0.09
N VAL A 12 -14.30 -20.73 -0.35
CA VAL A 12 -13.86 -19.61 0.50
C VAL A 12 -14.33 -18.29 -0.09
N ALA A 13 -14.97 -17.45 0.74
CA ALA A 13 -15.41 -16.11 0.37
C ALA A 13 -14.21 -15.21 -0.01
N ASP A 14 -14.41 -14.21 -0.88
CA ASP A 14 -13.27 -13.43 -1.40
C ASP A 14 -12.44 -12.76 -0.29
N HIS A 15 -13.11 -12.19 0.70
CA HIS A 15 -12.49 -11.52 1.84
C HIS A 15 -11.57 -12.45 2.65
N ASP A 16 -11.98 -13.71 2.78
CA ASP A 16 -11.29 -14.75 3.54
C ASP A 16 -10.16 -15.44 2.77
N ARG A 17 -9.97 -15.13 1.48
CA ARG A 17 -8.95 -15.78 0.66
C ARG A 17 -7.55 -15.55 1.24
N PRO A 18 -6.79 -16.63 1.51
CA PRO A 18 -5.44 -16.52 2.06
C PRO A 18 -4.42 -16.17 0.97
N LEU A 19 -3.18 -15.91 1.38
CA LEU A 19 -2.03 -15.87 0.49
C LEU A 19 -1.77 -17.24 -0.14
N ALA A 20 -1.30 -17.20 -1.39
CA ALA A 20 -0.68 -18.36 -2.02
C ALA A 20 0.76 -18.52 -1.51
N PRO A 21 1.38 -19.71 -1.64
CA PRO A 21 2.79 -19.92 -1.25
C PRO A 21 3.76 -18.92 -1.89
N ARG A 22 3.49 -18.49 -3.13
CA ARG A 22 4.24 -17.42 -3.79
C ARG A 22 4.04 -16.06 -3.11
N GLY A 23 2.81 -15.73 -2.72
CA GLY A 23 2.49 -14.47 -2.06
C GLY A 23 3.15 -14.33 -0.69
N ILE A 24 3.28 -15.42 0.06
CA ILE A 24 4.03 -15.45 1.33
C ILE A 24 5.48 -14.98 1.09
N ARG A 25 6.17 -15.58 0.12
CA ARG A 25 7.55 -15.18 -0.22
C ARG A 25 7.66 -13.75 -0.73
N GLU A 26 6.76 -13.34 -1.63
CA GLU A 26 6.77 -11.98 -2.18
C GLU A 26 6.48 -10.92 -1.10
N ALA A 27 5.65 -11.23 -0.10
CA ALA A 27 5.39 -10.33 1.02
C ALA A 27 6.61 -10.19 1.95
N ALA A 28 7.32 -11.29 2.20
CA ALA A 28 8.58 -11.24 2.97
C ALA A 28 9.64 -10.37 2.26
N LEU A 29 9.82 -10.56 0.95
CA LEU A 29 10.72 -9.72 0.14
C LEU A 29 10.31 -8.24 0.14
N ALA A 30 8.99 -7.97 0.11
CA ALA A 30 8.48 -6.61 0.24
C ALA A 30 8.88 -5.98 1.58
N GLY A 31 8.76 -6.75 2.67
CA GLY A 31 9.15 -6.34 4.01
C GLY A 31 10.65 -6.08 4.15
N ASP A 32 11.48 -6.96 3.60
CA ASP A 32 12.94 -6.78 3.57
C ASP A 32 13.32 -5.51 2.82
N TRP A 33 12.69 -5.28 1.66
CA TRP A 33 12.92 -4.07 0.89
C TRP A 33 12.49 -2.81 1.66
N LEU A 34 11.31 -2.81 2.29
CA LEU A 34 10.81 -1.68 3.08
C LEU A 34 11.75 -1.34 4.23
N ARG A 35 12.20 -2.33 5.02
CA ARG A 35 13.16 -2.10 6.12
C ARG A 35 14.50 -1.56 5.66
N ALA A 36 14.94 -1.93 4.45
CA ALA A 36 16.23 -1.52 3.92
C ALA A 36 16.21 -0.17 3.18
N ASN A 37 15.06 0.24 2.63
CA ASN A 37 14.99 1.37 1.68
C ASN A 37 14.01 2.48 2.09
N ALA A 38 13.11 2.24 3.04
CA ALA A 38 12.19 3.24 3.56
C ALA A 38 12.56 3.67 4.99
N PRO A 39 12.16 4.87 5.43
CA PRO A 39 12.14 5.20 6.85
C PRO A 39 11.34 4.18 7.66
N ALA A 40 11.58 4.13 8.97
CA ALA A 40 10.82 3.28 9.86
C ALA A 40 9.31 3.57 9.74
N ILE A 41 8.52 2.51 9.57
CA ILE A 41 7.07 2.62 9.47
C ILE A 41 6.52 2.90 10.86
N ASP A 42 5.86 4.04 11.04
CA ASP A 42 5.31 4.47 12.33
C ASP A 42 3.88 3.96 12.54
N ALA A 43 3.13 3.73 11.45
CA ALA A 43 1.77 3.22 11.49
C ALA A 43 1.41 2.44 10.22
N VAL A 44 0.43 1.54 10.34
CA VAL A 44 -0.11 0.78 9.21
C VAL A 44 -1.62 0.98 9.10
N LEU A 45 -2.08 1.31 7.91
CA LEU A 45 -3.49 1.19 7.52
C LEU A 45 -3.66 -0.07 6.67
N CYS A 46 -4.46 -1.02 7.13
CA CYS A 46 -4.58 -2.31 6.47
C CYS A 46 -6.04 -2.68 6.22
N SER A 47 -6.36 -3.08 4.99
CA SER A 47 -7.65 -3.71 4.73
C SER A 47 -7.83 -4.94 5.63
N THR A 48 -9.06 -5.19 6.02
CA THR A 48 -9.46 -6.31 6.88
C THR A 48 -9.42 -7.67 6.19
N ALA A 49 -9.32 -7.73 4.86
CA ALA A 49 -9.23 -8.99 4.12
C ALA A 49 -8.04 -9.86 4.58
N THR A 50 -8.23 -11.17 4.61
CA THR A 50 -7.23 -12.13 5.09
C THR A 50 -5.90 -11.98 4.35
N ARG A 51 -5.91 -11.81 3.02
CA ARG A 51 -4.70 -11.60 2.21
C ARG A 51 -3.94 -10.32 2.56
N THR A 52 -4.58 -9.21 2.93
CA THR A 52 -3.88 -7.97 3.33
C THR A 52 -3.27 -8.14 4.71
N ARG A 53 -3.99 -8.76 5.66
CA ARG A 53 -3.48 -9.08 7.00
C ARG A 53 -2.27 -10.01 6.94
N GLN A 54 -2.36 -11.08 6.15
CA GLN A 54 -1.26 -12.02 5.96
C GLN A 54 -0.08 -11.36 5.24
N THR A 55 -0.33 -10.51 4.23
CA THR A 55 0.76 -9.74 3.59
C THR A 55 1.52 -8.93 4.62
N LEU A 56 0.82 -8.21 5.51
CA LEU A 56 1.45 -7.44 6.59
C LEU A 56 2.28 -8.34 7.52
N ALA A 57 1.71 -9.45 7.98
CA ALA A 57 2.40 -10.36 8.88
C ALA A 57 3.73 -10.87 8.27
N GLU A 58 3.70 -11.25 6.99
CA GLU A 58 4.88 -11.71 6.27
C GLU A 58 5.89 -10.59 6.02
N THR A 59 5.47 -9.32 5.98
CA THR A 59 6.44 -8.21 5.84
C THR A 59 7.37 -8.12 7.05
N GLY A 60 7.00 -8.58 8.24
CA GLY A 60 7.78 -8.39 9.46
C GLY A 60 7.92 -6.92 9.91
N ILE A 61 6.99 -6.07 9.51
CA ILE A 61 6.90 -4.68 9.99
C ILE A 61 6.20 -4.68 11.34
N ASP A 62 6.87 -4.13 12.35
CA ASP A 62 6.36 -3.99 13.71
C ASP A 62 5.98 -2.53 13.96
N ALA A 63 4.70 -2.21 13.73
CA ALA A 63 4.14 -0.88 13.92
C ALA A 63 2.65 -0.98 14.27
N PRO A 64 2.07 0.00 15.00
CA PRO A 64 0.64 0.04 15.27
C PRO A 64 -0.21 -0.07 14.01
N VAL A 65 -1.16 -1.03 14.01
CA VAL A 65 -2.00 -1.33 12.84
C VAL A 65 -3.44 -0.90 13.10
N ARG A 66 -3.99 -0.10 12.18
CA ARG A 66 -5.42 0.18 12.09
C ARG A 66 -6.02 -0.62 10.94
N TYR A 67 -6.85 -1.61 11.28
CA TYR A 67 -7.62 -2.35 10.28
C TYR A 67 -8.89 -1.61 9.90
N SER A 68 -9.19 -1.54 8.59
CA SER A 68 -10.35 -0.81 8.08
C SER A 68 -11.06 -1.60 6.97
N GLU A 69 -12.34 -1.92 7.19
CA GLU A 69 -13.21 -2.51 6.15
C GLU A 69 -13.36 -1.56 4.95
N ARG A 70 -13.28 -0.23 5.18
CA ARG A 70 -13.38 0.79 4.11
C ARG A 70 -12.29 0.68 3.07
N LEU A 71 -11.16 0.03 3.39
CA LEU A 71 -10.06 -0.22 2.45
C LEU A 71 -10.30 -1.43 1.53
N TYR A 72 -11.32 -2.25 1.80
CA TYR A 72 -11.69 -3.39 0.96
C TYR A 72 -12.69 -2.94 -0.12
N GLY A 73 -12.27 -2.92 -1.38
CA GLY A 73 -13.09 -2.39 -2.48
C GLY A 73 -13.23 -0.86 -2.47
N ALA A 74 -12.27 -0.17 -1.85
CA ALA A 74 -12.26 1.29 -1.71
C ALA A 74 -12.17 1.99 -3.07
N THR A 75 -12.76 3.19 -3.16
CA THR A 75 -12.38 4.17 -4.20
C THR A 75 -11.08 4.88 -3.79
N ALA A 76 -10.42 5.53 -4.74
CA ALA A 76 -9.23 6.35 -4.43
C ALA A 76 -9.55 7.42 -3.37
N GLY A 77 -10.68 8.13 -3.50
CA GLY A 77 -11.13 9.10 -2.50
C GLY A 77 -11.32 8.49 -1.11
N THR A 78 -11.92 7.31 -1.01
CA THR A 78 -12.09 6.62 0.28
C THR A 78 -10.73 6.28 0.92
N MET A 79 -9.75 5.88 0.12
CA MET A 79 -8.40 5.59 0.64
C MET A 79 -7.67 6.87 1.07
N ILE A 80 -7.82 7.98 0.32
CA ILE A 80 -7.28 9.28 0.68
C ILE A 80 -7.90 9.78 1.98
N ASP A 81 -9.22 9.65 2.15
CA ASP A 81 -9.91 9.99 3.42
C ASP A 81 -9.35 9.20 4.61
N GLU A 82 -9.05 7.91 4.41
CA GLU A 82 -8.45 7.06 5.45
C GLU A 82 -7.01 7.47 5.77
N ILE A 83 -6.24 7.95 4.78
CA ILE A 83 -4.90 8.53 4.95
C ILE A 83 -4.99 9.87 5.68
N ASN A 84 -5.98 10.72 5.36
CA ASN A 84 -6.19 12.00 6.04
C ASN A 84 -6.48 11.87 7.53
N GLY A 85 -7.01 10.71 7.96
CA GLY A 85 -7.26 10.38 9.36
C GLY A 85 -6.03 9.93 10.16
N VAL A 86 -4.85 9.86 9.53
CA VAL A 86 -3.59 9.53 10.22
C VAL A 86 -3.17 10.71 11.11
N ALA A 87 -2.70 10.41 12.32
CA ALA A 87 -2.24 11.43 13.26
C ALA A 87 -0.96 12.12 12.78
N ASP A 88 -0.84 13.44 12.96
CA ASP A 88 0.32 14.23 12.53
C ASP A 88 1.65 13.82 13.23
N SER A 89 1.59 13.02 14.30
CA SER A 89 2.77 12.43 14.94
C SER A 89 3.37 11.24 14.20
N VAL A 90 2.67 10.69 13.19
CA VAL A 90 3.13 9.59 12.33
C VAL A 90 3.91 10.20 11.16
N ASN A 91 5.18 9.85 10.99
CA ASN A 91 5.97 10.36 9.86
C ASN A 91 5.86 9.45 8.64
N THR A 92 5.74 8.13 8.85
CA THR A 92 5.66 7.15 7.77
C THR A 92 4.48 6.20 7.98
N VAL A 93 3.52 6.21 7.07
CA VAL A 93 2.38 5.28 7.07
C VAL A 93 2.50 4.27 5.93
N LEU A 94 2.37 2.97 6.26
CA LEU A 94 2.19 1.92 5.25
C LEU A 94 0.70 1.68 5.03
N VAL A 95 0.24 1.81 3.78
CA VAL A 95 -1.13 1.47 3.40
C VAL A 95 -1.16 0.16 2.62
N LEU A 96 -1.94 -0.81 3.08
CA LEU A 96 -2.14 -2.14 2.49
C LEU A 96 -3.57 -2.30 1.97
N GLY A 97 -3.70 -2.38 0.64
CA GLY A 97 -4.99 -2.44 -0.04
C GLY A 97 -4.99 -3.31 -1.29
N HIS A 98 -5.90 -2.99 -2.20
CA HIS A 98 -6.24 -3.80 -3.38
C HIS A 98 -6.14 -2.98 -4.66
N GLU A 99 -5.95 -3.67 -5.78
CA GLU A 99 -6.13 -3.06 -7.10
C GLU A 99 -7.61 -3.03 -7.49
N PRO A 100 -8.05 -2.01 -8.25
CA PRO A 100 -7.24 -0.96 -8.89
C PRO A 100 -6.87 0.23 -7.98
N THR A 101 -7.42 0.30 -6.78
CA THR A 101 -7.30 1.48 -5.91
C THR A 101 -5.86 1.87 -5.57
N MET A 102 -4.95 0.91 -5.40
CA MET A 102 -3.55 1.25 -5.03
C MET A 102 -2.83 2.02 -6.14
N SER A 103 -2.99 1.60 -7.41
CA SER A 103 -2.42 2.31 -8.55
C SER A 103 -3.09 3.66 -8.78
N GLU A 104 -4.42 3.72 -8.66
CA GLU A 104 -5.19 4.96 -8.76
C GLU A 104 -4.76 6.00 -7.72
N VAL A 105 -4.57 5.59 -6.46
CA VAL A 105 -4.11 6.49 -5.39
C VAL A 105 -2.66 6.91 -5.59
N ALA A 106 -1.78 5.99 -5.99
CA ALA A 106 -0.39 6.31 -6.22
C ALA A 106 -0.21 7.36 -7.33
N ILE A 107 -0.95 7.22 -8.44
CA ILE A 107 -0.92 8.21 -9.54
C ILE A 107 -1.71 9.46 -9.17
N GLY A 108 -2.89 9.32 -8.56
CA GLY A 108 -3.76 10.45 -8.23
C GLY A 108 -3.13 11.42 -7.23
N LEU A 109 -2.34 10.92 -6.28
CA LEU A 109 -1.61 11.75 -5.32
C LEU A 109 -0.36 12.40 -5.93
N ALA A 110 0.22 11.82 -7.00
CA ALA A 110 1.46 12.30 -7.59
C ALA A 110 1.25 13.64 -8.32
N GLY A 111 1.77 14.71 -7.73
CA GLY A 111 1.88 16.03 -8.34
C GLY A 111 3.06 16.11 -9.30
N SER A 112 3.19 17.25 -10.00
CA SER A 112 4.25 17.45 -10.99
C SER A 112 5.64 17.72 -10.39
N ASN A 113 5.72 18.16 -9.14
CA ASN A 113 6.99 18.53 -8.51
C ASN A 113 7.59 17.34 -7.75
N GLY A 114 8.76 16.87 -8.18
CA GLY A 114 9.52 15.81 -7.50
C GLY A 114 9.03 14.38 -7.79
N THR A 115 7.99 14.21 -8.61
CA THR A 115 7.54 12.90 -9.06
C THR A 115 8.52 12.28 -10.06
N ASP A 116 8.85 11.01 -9.86
CA ASP A 116 9.55 10.17 -10.81
C ASP A 116 8.58 9.69 -11.90
N GLU A 117 8.70 10.32 -13.08
CA GLU A 117 7.91 9.98 -14.26
C GLU A 117 8.13 8.54 -14.74
N THR A 118 9.31 7.95 -14.50
CA THR A 118 9.59 6.55 -14.83
C THR A 118 8.81 5.62 -13.91
N ALA A 119 8.75 5.94 -12.62
CA ALA A 119 7.93 5.21 -11.65
C ALA A 119 6.43 5.33 -12.00
N ALA A 120 5.96 6.52 -12.34
CA ALA A 120 4.57 6.77 -12.74
C ALA A 120 4.19 5.99 -14.02
N GLN A 121 5.08 5.96 -15.01
CA GLN A 121 4.88 5.18 -16.23
C GLN A 121 4.80 3.68 -15.92
N ARG A 122 5.69 3.15 -15.08
CA ARG A 122 5.67 1.73 -14.69
C ARG A 122 4.39 1.35 -13.93
N ILE A 123 3.87 2.23 -13.07
CA ILE A 123 2.58 2.02 -12.39
C ILE A 123 1.45 1.96 -13.41
N SER A 124 1.43 2.89 -14.38
CA SER A 124 0.41 2.96 -15.44
C SER A 124 0.40 1.73 -16.34
N GLU A 125 1.57 1.11 -16.56
CA GLU A 125 1.67 -0.16 -17.26
C GLU A 125 1.12 -1.32 -16.43
N LYS A 126 1.53 -1.43 -15.15
CA LYS A 126 1.06 -2.51 -14.26
C LYS A 126 1.41 -2.27 -12.78
N TYR A 127 0.43 -2.51 -11.90
CA TYR A 127 0.63 -2.61 -10.46
C TYR A 127 0.42 -4.05 -9.93
N PRO A 128 1.43 -4.94 -9.99
CA PRO A 128 1.28 -6.35 -9.61
C PRO A 128 1.13 -6.54 -8.09
N THR A 129 0.84 -7.77 -7.66
CA THR A 129 0.80 -8.15 -6.24
C THR A 129 2.14 -7.85 -5.55
N SER A 130 2.09 -7.48 -4.28
CA SER A 130 3.23 -7.03 -3.47
C SER A 130 3.91 -5.74 -3.94
N ALA A 131 3.46 -5.10 -5.02
CA ALA A 131 4.09 -3.86 -5.47
C ALA A 131 3.89 -2.72 -4.44
N ILE A 132 4.90 -1.85 -4.38
CA ILE A 132 5.03 -0.73 -3.45
C ILE A 132 5.25 0.53 -4.27
N ALA A 133 4.41 1.54 -4.06
CA ALA A 133 4.68 2.91 -4.46
C ALA A 133 5.08 3.68 -3.20
N VAL A 134 6.17 4.45 -3.27
CA VAL A 134 6.63 5.32 -2.19
C VAL A 134 6.35 6.75 -2.59
N LEU A 135 5.60 7.46 -1.76
CA LEU A 135 5.27 8.85 -1.98
C LEU A 135 5.77 9.68 -0.80
N THR A 136 6.25 10.89 -1.08
CA THR A 136 6.52 11.91 -0.06
C THR A 136 5.36 12.89 -0.02
N VAL A 137 4.94 13.24 1.19
CA VAL A 137 3.86 14.20 1.44
C VAL A 137 4.45 15.41 2.14
N ALA A 138 4.13 16.60 1.66
CA ALA A 138 4.46 17.83 2.37
C ALA A 138 3.30 18.25 3.29
N GLY A 139 3.61 18.61 4.53
CA GLY A 139 2.61 19.11 5.48
C GLY A 139 1.88 17.98 6.23
N ALA A 140 0.63 18.27 6.63
CA ALA A 140 -0.16 17.37 7.49
C ALA A 140 -0.88 16.30 6.67
N TRP A 141 -1.17 15.14 7.28
CA TRP A 141 -1.92 14.07 6.61
C TRP A 141 -3.30 14.52 6.16
N LYS A 142 -3.95 15.37 6.98
CA LYS A 142 -5.24 16.01 6.69
C LYS A 142 -5.27 16.77 5.35
N SER A 143 -4.14 17.27 4.86
CA SER A 143 -4.07 18.05 3.62
C SER A 143 -3.66 17.22 2.40
N VAL A 144 -3.54 15.89 2.53
CA VAL A 144 -3.29 15.01 1.38
C VAL A 144 -4.52 15.00 0.48
N GLU A 145 -4.35 15.48 -0.74
CA GLU A 145 -5.34 15.45 -1.81
C GLU A 145 -4.66 15.09 -3.14
N LEU A 146 -5.41 15.10 -4.23
CA LEU A 146 -4.85 14.78 -5.54
C LEU A 146 -3.74 15.77 -5.91
N GLY A 147 -2.61 15.26 -6.39
CA GLY A 147 -1.48 16.06 -6.83
C GLY A 147 -0.64 16.73 -5.73
N THR A 148 -0.86 16.44 -4.45
CA THR A 148 -0.10 17.07 -3.34
C THR A 148 1.09 16.26 -2.83
N ALA A 149 1.29 15.05 -3.33
CA ALA A 149 2.43 14.20 -2.99
C ALA A 149 3.40 14.09 -4.16
N ALA A 150 4.62 13.64 -3.92
CA ALA A 150 5.55 13.27 -4.98
C ALA A 150 5.76 11.75 -4.96
N LEU A 151 5.54 11.08 -6.08
CA LEU A 151 5.87 9.66 -6.23
C LEU A 151 7.38 9.55 -6.46
N ILE A 152 8.12 8.97 -5.52
CA ILE A 152 9.58 8.95 -5.57
C ILE A 152 10.16 7.57 -5.92
N GLU A 153 9.37 6.51 -5.83
CA GLU A 153 9.83 5.15 -6.13
C GLU A 153 8.64 4.22 -6.41
N PHE A 154 8.86 3.24 -7.31
CA PHE A 154 7.96 2.13 -7.54
C PHE A 154 8.72 0.81 -7.58
N HIS A 155 8.52 0.00 -6.55
CA HIS A 155 9.20 -1.27 -6.36
C HIS A 155 8.25 -2.46 -6.52
N VAL A 156 8.74 -3.51 -7.20
CA VAL A 156 8.06 -4.80 -7.31
C VAL A 156 9.00 -5.87 -6.74
N PRO A 157 8.74 -6.39 -5.54
CA PRO A 157 9.53 -7.46 -4.95
C PRO A 157 9.48 -8.71 -5.83
N ARG A 158 10.63 -9.35 -6.06
CA ARG A 158 10.75 -10.59 -6.87
C ARG A 158 11.75 -11.55 -6.25
#